data_AF-F9Y7T5-F1
#
_entry.id   AF-F9Y7T5-F1
#
_cell.length_a   1.000
_cell.length_b   1.000
_cell.length_c   1.000
_cell.angle_alpha   90.00
_cell.angle_beta   90.00
_cell.angle_gamma   90.00
#
_symmetry.space_group_name_H-M   'P 1'
#
loop_
_entity.id
_entity.type
_entity.pdbx_description
1 polymer ?
#
loop_
_entity_poly.entity_id
_entity_poly.type
_entity_poly.pdbx_seq_one_letter_code
_entity_poly.pdbx_strand_id
1 'polypeptide(L)'
;MGRVLLAFVAAGAAVCGVAAAAGPWDGIYRQSANGICEHVGAQGGAIKIEDSIFYGVGIACRMTRPVDVLDMDATLYTMECVDGNGEDADHWSERVMMMRDAQREGVIMVWNGYALRHERCDMPPPPPPEPAPQQPEAALEPAPARPAAVPIVEQPPLIETSQATPAAH
;
A
#
# COMPACT_ATOMS: atom_id res chain seq x y z
N MET A 1 45.26 -19.13 45.05
CA MET A 1 44.17 -18.14 45.08
C MET A 1 44.46 -17.08 44.02
N GLY A 2 43.96 -17.25 42.79
CA GLY A 2 44.14 -16.29 41.70
C GLY A 2 42.80 -16.10 41.01
N ARG A 3 42.22 -14.89 41.14
CA ARG A 3 40.89 -14.56 40.66
C ARG A 3 40.88 -14.47 39.14
N VAL A 4 40.04 -15.32 38.53
CA VAL A 4 39.60 -15.25 37.15
C VAL A 4 38.76 -13.97 36.98
N LEU A 5 39.22 -13.02 36.16
CA LEU A 5 38.35 -11.97 35.64
C LEU A 5 37.89 -12.40 34.23
N LEU A 6 36.65 -12.90 34.15
CA LEU A 6 35.91 -12.98 32.90
C LEU A 6 35.54 -11.56 32.49
N ALA A 7 36.17 -11.04 31.43
CA ALA A 7 35.68 -9.87 30.72
C ALA A 7 34.52 -10.30 29.81
N PHE A 8 33.29 -10.05 30.25
CA PHE A 8 32.10 -10.15 29.40
C PHE A 8 32.15 -9.00 28.38
N VAL A 9 32.56 -9.30 27.14
CA VAL A 9 32.40 -8.38 26.00
C VAL A 9 30.92 -8.41 25.60
N ALA A 10 30.16 -7.41 26.03
CA ALA A 10 28.82 -7.17 25.56
C ALA A 10 28.87 -6.69 24.11
N ALA A 11 28.58 -7.58 23.16
CA ALA A 11 28.37 -7.24 21.76
C ALA A 11 27.05 -6.45 21.63
N GLY A 12 27.14 -5.13 21.65
CA GLY A 12 26.02 -4.24 21.34
C GLY A 12 25.69 -4.32 19.86
N ALA A 13 24.59 -5.01 19.52
CA ALA A 13 24.03 -5.03 18.18
C ALA A 13 23.46 -3.65 17.84
N ALA A 14 24.22 -2.85 17.11
CA ALA A 14 23.74 -1.61 16.51
C ALA A 14 22.76 -1.96 15.38
N VAL A 15 21.46 -1.87 15.66
CA VAL A 15 20.40 -1.94 14.66
C VAL A 15 20.43 -0.62 13.89
N CYS A 16 21.12 -0.58 12.76
CA CYS A 16 20.97 0.52 11.80
C CYS A 16 19.54 0.46 11.24
N GLY A 17 18.67 1.35 11.71
CA GLY A 17 17.37 1.56 11.11
C GLY A 17 17.55 1.99 9.67
N VAL A 18 17.06 1.18 8.73
CA VAL A 18 17.00 1.55 7.32
C VAL A 18 15.88 2.58 7.23
N ALA A 19 16.21 3.86 7.16
CA ALA A 19 15.24 4.88 6.82
C ALA A 19 14.74 4.56 5.41
N ALA A 20 13.45 4.22 5.28
CA ALA A 20 12.78 4.13 4.00
C ALA A 20 12.74 5.54 3.40
N ALA A 21 13.80 5.89 2.67
CA ALA A 21 13.86 7.13 1.93
C ALA A 21 12.87 7.03 0.77
N ALA A 22 12.04 8.07 0.60
CA ALA A 22 11.15 8.19 -0.54
C ALA A 22 11.94 7.99 -1.84
N GLY A 23 11.39 7.17 -2.73
CA GLY A 23 11.93 6.94 -4.06
C GLY A 23 12.01 8.25 -4.88
N PRO A 24 12.84 8.28 -5.94
CA PRO A 24 13.07 9.49 -6.73
C PRO A 24 11.82 10.05 -7.43
N TRP A 25 10.79 9.20 -7.57
CA TRP A 25 9.52 9.49 -8.23
C TRP A 25 8.34 9.56 -7.25
N ASP A 26 8.57 9.40 -5.95
CA ASP A 26 7.50 9.32 -4.97
C ASP A 26 6.75 10.65 -4.82
N GLY A 27 5.43 10.56 -4.77
CA GLY A 27 4.54 11.72 -4.67
C GLY A 27 3.14 11.47 -5.23
N ILE A 28 2.29 12.47 -5.06
CA ILE A 28 0.96 12.53 -5.66
C ILE A 28 0.99 13.54 -6.80
N TYR A 29 0.44 13.17 -7.95
CA TYR A 29 0.47 14.00 -9.15
C TYR A 29 -0.90 14.10 -9.80
N ARG A 30 -1.37 15.32 -10.08
CA ARG A 30 -2.67 15.53 -10.71
C ARG A 30 -2.67 15.07 -12.17
N GLN A 31 -3.75 14.40 -12.58
CA GLN A 31 -3.88 13.88 -13.94
C GLN A 31 -4.13 14.96 -15.00
N SER A 32 -4.67 16.11 -14.58
CA SER A 32 -4.93 17.27 -15.44
C SER A 32 -4.86 18.56 -14.63
N ALA A 33 -4.96 19.72 -15.31
CA ALA A 33 -5.00 21.03 -14.65
C ALA A 33 -6.13 21.15 -13.60
N ASN A 34 -7.25 20.45 -13.81
CA ASN A 34 -8.41 20.45 -12.92
C ASN A 34 -8.47 19.19 -12.03
N GLY A 35 -7.42 18.37 -12.01
CA GLY A 35 -7.41 17.12 -11.25
C GLY A 35 -7.46 17.36 -9.74
N ILE A 36 -8.29 16.59 -9.03
CA ILE A 36 -8.43 16.70 -7.57
C ILE A 36 -7.36 15.85 -6.88
N CYS A 37 -6.41 16.51 -6.20
CA CYS A 37 -5.25 15.86 -5.58
C CYS A 37 -5.60 14.81 -4.51
N GLU A 38 -6.70 15.01 -3.79
CA GLU A 38 -7.15 14.10 -2.73
C GLU A 38 -7.76 12.80 -3.27
N HIS A 39 -8.12 12.76 -4.56
CA HIS A 39 -8.79 11.63 -5.19
C HIS A 39 -7.78 10.76 -5.96
N VAL A 40 -6.95 10.01 -5.23
CA VAL A 40 -5.94 9.13 -5.83
C VAL A 40 -6.60 7.93 -6.51
N GLY A 41 -6.16 7.61 -7.73
CA GLY A 41 -6.63 6.44 -8.48
C GLY A 41 -8.06 6.54 -9.00
N ALA A 42 -8.66 7.73 -8.94
CA ALA A 42 -9.98 8.03 -9.49
C ALA A 42 -9.89 8.79 -10.81
N GLN A 43 -10.94 8.68 -11.64
CA GLN A 43 -11.07 9.50 -12.84
C GLN A 43 -11.16 10.99 -12.47
N GLY A 44 -10.39 11.82 -13.16
CA GLY A 44 -10.31 13.26 -12.87
C GLY A 44 -9.59 13.60 -11.56
N GLY A 45 -8.91 12.63 -10.94
CA GLY A 45 -8.17 12.81 -9.69
C GLY A 45 -6.67 12.94 -9.90
N ALA A 46 -5.93 12.22 -9.05
CA ALA A 46 -4.47 12.16 -9.06
C ALA A 46 -3.97 10.72 -9.20
N ILE A 47 -2.72 10.57 -9.64
CA ILE A 47 -1.95 9.33 -9.49
C ILE A 47 -1.08 9.44 -8.25
N LYS A 48 -0.65 8.30 -7.70
CA LYS A 48 0.35 8.26 -6.63
C LYS A 48 1.49 7.33 -7.04
N ILE A 49 2.71 7.71 -6.68
CA ILE A 49 3.87 6.83 -6.69
C ILE A 49 4.39 6.77 -5.25
N GLU A 50 4.50 5.57 -4.70
CA GLU A 50 4.99 5.33 -3.35
C GLU A 50 5.65 3.96 -3.32
N ASP A 51 6.86 3.88 -2.76
CA ASP A 51 7.61 2.62 -2.58
C ASP A 51 7.75 1.82 -3.89
N SER A 52 8.00 2.50 -5.01
CA SER A 52 8.07 1.89 -6.35
C SER A 52 6.76 1.22 -6.81
N ILE A 53 5.62 1.66 -6.29
CA ILE A 53 4.29 1.26 -6.77
C ILE A 53 3.60 2.50 -7.36
N PHE A 54 3.18 2.38 -8.61
CA PHE A 54 2.34 3.35 -9.29
C PHE A 54 0.87 2.99 -9.08
N TYR A 55 0.09 3.93 -8.57
CA TYR A 55 -1.35 3.85 -8.39
C TYR A 55 -2.02 4.78 -9.41
N GLY A 56 -2.56 4.17 -10.47
CA GLY A 56 -3.30 4.83 -11.54
C GLY A 56 -4.81 4.68 -11.37
N VAL A 57 -5.57 5.09 -12.38
CA VAL A 57 -7.03 4.91 -12.38
C VAL A 57 -7.37 3.43 -12.55
N GLY A 58 -7.91 2.80 -11.51
CA GLY A 58 -8.28 1.38 -11.53
C GLY A 58 -7.11 0.40 -11.51
N ILE A 59 -5.87 0.88 -11.64
CA ILE A 59 -4.69 0.04 -11.85
C ILE A 59 -3.61 0.29 -10.80
N ALA A 60 -2.89 -0.76 -10.44
CA ALA A 60 -1.67 -0.68 -9.63
C ALA A 60 -0.53 -1.39 -10.34
N CYS A 61 0.63 -0.74 -10.44
CA CYS A 61 1.79 -1.29 -11.13
C CYS A 61 3.04 -1.23 -10.26
N ARG A 62 3.72 -2.36 -10.08
CA ARG A 62 5.03 -2.40 -9.45
C ARG A 62 6.08 -1.97 -10.48
N MET A 63 6.81 -0.91 -10.15
CA MET A 63 7.90 -0.36 -10.96
C MET A 63 9.15 -1.20 -10.70
N THR A 64 9.66 -1.85 -11.73
CA THR A 64 10.80 -2.77 -11.63
C THR A 64 11.84 -2.49 -12.70
N ARG A 65 13.02 -3.11 -12.55
CA ARG A 65 14.09 -3.09 -13.55
C ARG A 65 14.41 -1.66 -14.05
N PRO A 66 14.81 -0.75 -13.16
CA PRO A 66 15.18 0.60 -13.57
C PRO A 66 16.35 0.54 -14.55
N VAL A 67 16.22 1.26 -15.65
CA VAL A 67 17.28 1.49 -16.63
C VAL A 67 17.45 2.99 -16.80
N ASP A 68 18.62 3.51 -16.45
CA ASP A 68 18.93 4.92 -16.65
C ASP A 68 19.02 5.25 -18.14
N VAL A 69 18.44 6.39 -18.53
CA VAL A 69 18.54 6.90 -19.89
C VAL A 69 19.75 7.83 -19.97
N LEU A 70 20.72 7.47 -20.81
CA LEU A 70 21.98 8.21 -20.92
C LEU A 70 21.74 9.68 -21.30
N ASP A 71 22.45 10.57 -20.61
CA ASP A 71 22.42 12.02 -20.81
C ASP A 71 21.01 12.65 -20.66
N MET A 72 20.12 12.02 -19.90
CA MET A 72 18.79 12.50 -19.58
C MET A 72 18.48 12.32 -18.09
N ASP A 73 17.69 13.22 -17.49
CA ASP A 73 17.13 13.02 -16.14
C ASP A 73 15.88 12.13 -16.22
N ALA A 74 16.09 10.89 -16.67
CA ALA A 74 15.03 9.94 -16.94
C ALA A 74 15.43 8.49 -16.61
N THR A 75 14.44 7.73 -16.14
CA THR A 75 14.59 6.30 -15.83
C THR A 75 13.47 5.51 -16.50
N LEU A 76 13.85 4.48 -17.26
CA LEU A 76 12.93 3.56 -17.92
C LEU A 76 12.68 2.35 -17.01
N TYR A 77 11.42 2.18 -16.60
CA TYR A 77 10.98 1.04 -15.78
C TYR A 77 10.24 0.00 -16.61
N THR A 78 10.18 -1.22 -16.07
CA THR A 78 9.13 -2.16 -16.41
C THR A 78 8.05 -2.15 -15.34
N MET A 79 6.83 -1.88 -15.75
CA MET A 79 5.61 -1.84 -14.96
C MET A 79 4.99 -3.23 -14.97
N GLU A 80 4.95 -3.89 -13.82
CA GLU A 80 4.19 -5.13 -13.64
C GLU A 80 2.84 -4.76 -13.02
N CYS A 81 1.79 -4.73 -13.84
CA CYS A 81 0.50 -4.14 -13.52
C CYS A 81 -0.58 -5.18 -13.18
N VAL A 82 -1.53 -4.72 -12.36
CA VAL A 82 -2.75 -5.43 -11.98
C VAL A 82 -3.93 -4.47 -12.12
N ASP A 83 -5.01 -4.92 -12.77
CA ASP A 83 -6.32 -4.27 -12.79
C ASP A 83 -7.33 -5.19 -12.08
N GLY A 84 -8.18 -4.61 -11.23
CA GLY A 84 -9.13 -5.34 -10.41
C GLY A 84 -8.51 -6.00 -9.16
N ASN A 85 -9.29 -6.86 -8.51
CA ASN A 85 -8.93 -7.56 -7.28
C ASN A 85 -9.41 -9.01 -7.33
N GLY A 86 -8.72 -9.91 -6.63
CA GLY A 86 -9.13 -11.31 -6.50
C GLY A 86 -8.68 -12.18 -7.67
N GLU A 87 -9.42 -13.26 -7.92
CA GLU A 87 -9.04 -14.30 -8.89
C GLU A 87 -9.19 -13.86 -10.35
N ASP A 88 -10.02 -12.84 -10.61
CA ASP A 88 -10.31 -12.30 -11.95
C ASP A 88 -9.47 -11.05 -12.27
N ALA A 89 -8.36 -10.83 -11.55
CA ALA A 89 -7.50 -9.67 -11.79
C ALA A 89 -6.70 -9.84 -13.10
N ASP A 90 -6.72 -8.80 -13.93
CA ASP A 90 -5.96 -8.78 -15.18
C ASP A 90 -4.50 -8.39 -14.89
N HIS A 91 -3.56 -9.15 -15.46
CA HIS A 91 -2.13 -8.94 -15.27
C HIS A 91 -1.43 -8.67 -16.60
N TRP A 92 -0.63 -7.60 -16.66
CA TRP A 92 0.20 -7.32 -17.82
C TRP A 92 1.51 -6.63 -17.44
N SER A 93 2.41 -6.57 -18.41
CA SER A 93 3.72 -5.93 -18.27
C SER A 93 3.92 -4.92 -19.40
N GLU A 94 4.35 -3.72 -19.06
CA GLU A 94 4.65 -2.67 -20.03
C GLU A 94 5.82 -1.78 -19.59
N ARG A 95 6.29 -0.89 -20.47
CA ARG A 95 7.42 0.00 -20.17
C ARG A 95 6.97 1.44 -20.06
N VAL A 96 7.47 2.13 -19.04
CA VAL A 96 7.28 3.57 -18.87
C VAL A 96 8.62 4.24 -18.64
N MET A 97 8.89 5.31 -19.38
CA MET A 97 9.97 6.23 -19.07
C MET A 97 9.44 7.30 -18.14
N MET A 98 10.07 7.43 -16.98
CA MET A 98 9.84 8.49 -16.02
C MET A 98 10.87 9.60 -16.26
N MET A 99 10.43 10.85 -16.31
CA MET A 99 11.29 12.02 -16.46
C MET A 99 10.73 13.17 -15.63
N ARG A 100 11.59 14.07 -15.13
CA ARG A 100 11.11 15.29 -14.47
C ARG A 100 10.56 16.28 -15.48
N ASP A 101 9.49 16.98 -15.11
CA ASP A 101 9.06 18.15 -15.86
C ASP A 101 10.08 19.29 -15.63
N ALA A 102 10.64 19.82 -16.71
CA ALA A 102 11.62 20.91 -16.65
C ALA A 102 10.98 22.29 -16.38
N GLN A 103 9.66 22.42 -16.54
CA GLN A 103 8.94 23.69 -16.44
C GLN A 103 8.19 23.85 -15.12
N ARG A 104 7.78 22.74 -14.48
CA ARG A 104 7.01 22.71 -13.23
C ARG A 104 7.44 21.54 -12.37
N GLU A 105 7.13 21.61 -11.08
CA GLU A 105 7.25 20.42 -10.23
C GLU A 105 6.26 19.35 -10.69
N GLY A 106 6.78 18.21 -11.15
CA GLY A 106 5.96 17.17 -11.73
C GLY A 106 6.79 16.09 -12.43
N VAL A 107 6.08 15.15 -13.04
CA VAL A 107 6.66 14.06 -13.82
C VAL A 107 6.06 14.02 -15.21
N ILE A 108 6.88 13.64 -16.17
CA ILE A 108 6.47 13.24 -17.51
C ILE A 108 6.62 11.72 -17.57
N MET A 109 5.51 11.05 -17.83
CA MET A 109 5.44 9.61 -18.01
C MET A 109 5.24 9.31 -19.49
N VAL A 110 6.25 8.70 -20.12
CA VAL A 110 6.20 8.30 -21.52
C VAL A 110 5.96 6.81 -21.60
N TRP A 111 4.80 6.45 -22.13
CA TRP A 111 4.38 5.09 -22.41
C TRP A 111 4.56 4.80 -23.90
N ASN A 112 4.26 3.57 -24.32
CA ASN A 112 4.32 3.20 -25.72
C ASN A 112 3.24 3.92 -26.54
N GLY A 113 3.61 5.04 -27.17
CA GLY A 113 2.75 5.81 -28.06
C GLY A 113 2.08 7.05 -27.45
N TYR A 114 2.30 7.34 -26.17
CA TYR A 114 1.76 8.54 -25.53
C TYR A 114 2.63 9.05 -24.39
N ALA A 115 2.61 10.36 -24.16
CA ALA A 115 3.32 11.03 -23.09
C ALA A 115 2.34 11.86 -22.27
N LEU A 116 2.32 11.61 -20.96
CA LEU A 116 1.45 12.30 -20.01
C LEU A 116 2.31 13.15 -19.09
N ARG A 117 1.90 14.40 -18.89
CA ARG A 117 2.54 15.31 -17.94
C ARG A 117 1.64 15.44 -16.72
N HIS A 118 2.18 15.07 -15.56
CA HIS A 118 1.49 15.14 -14.28
C HIS A 118 2.20 16.15 -13.40
N GLU A 119 1.46 17.18 -12.99
CA GLU A 119 1.99 18.18 -12.07
C GLU A 119 1.90 17.65 -10.65
N ARG A 120 2.90 17.92 -9.82
CA ARG A 120 2.92 17.49 -8.43
C ARG A 120 1.81 18.20 -7.67
N CYS A 121 1.15 17.47 -6.79
CA CYS A 121 0.25 18.07 -5.82
C CYS A 121 1.09 18.69 -4.71
N ASP A 122 0.86 19.98 -4.44
CA ASP A 122 1.39 20.65 -3.26
C ASP A 122 0.65 20.10 -2.02
N MET A 123 1.09 18.96 -1.51
CA MET A 123 0.73 18.54 -0.18
C MET A 123 1.90 18.88 0.75
N PRO A 124 1.66 19.56 1.89
CA PRO A 124 2.68 19.62 2.92
C PRO A 124 3.14 18.20 3.25
N PRO A 125 4.44 17.98 3.55
CA PRO A 125 4.93 16.66 3.93
C PRO A 125 4.06 16.12 5.09
N PRO A 126 3.81 14.79 5.15
CA PRO A 126 3.10 14.23 6.28
C PRO A 126 3.79 14.70 7.56
N PRO A 127 3.04 15.11 8.60
CA PRO A 127 3.65 15.47 9.87
C PRO A 127 4.51 14.28 10.34
N PRO A 128 5.67 14.54 10.98
CA PRO A 128 6.46 13.47 11.57
C PRO A 128 5.53 12.58 12.40
N PRO A 129 5.74 11.25 12.41
CA PRO A 129 4.84 10.34 13.12
C PRO A 129 4.68 10.85 14.55
N GLU A 130 3.45 11.24 14.88
CA GLU A 130 3.13 11.60 16.25
C GLU A 130 3.54 10.40 17.10
N PRO A 131 4.33 10.61 18.18
CA PRO A 131 4.71 9.51 19.04
C PRO A 131 3.42 8.78 19.40
N ALA A 132 3.37 7.47 19.08
CA ALA A 132 2.17 6.68 19.30
C ALA A 132 1.63 7.03 20.70
N PRO A 133 0.33 7.35 20.84
CA PRO A 133 -0.24 7.67 22.14
C PRO A 133 0.20 6.57 23.08
N GLN A 134 0.96 6.95 24.11
CA GLN A 134 1.41 6.02 25.12
C GLN A 134 0.14 5.41 25.66
N GLN A 135 -0.15 4.17 25.26
CA GLN A 135 -1.28 3.44 25.81
C GLN A 135 -1.03 3.48 27.32
N PRO A 136 -1.94 4.06 28.12
CA PRO A 136 -1.84 3.94 29.56
C PRO A 136 -1.68 2.46 29.82
N GLU A 137 -0.53 2.10 30.39
CA GLU A 137 -0.20 0.73 30.77
C GLU A 137 -1.46 0.16 31.41
N ALA A 138 -2.07 -0.80 30.72
CA ALA A 138 -3.39 -1.28 31.06
C ALA A 138 -3.35 -1.64 32.53
N ALA A 139 -4.02 -0.83 33.36
CA ALA A 139 -4.32 -1.22 34.71
C ALA A 139 -4.98 -2.58 34.57
N LEU A 140 -4.33 -3.59 35.12
CA LEU A 140 -4.78 -4.97 35.08
C LEU A 140 -6.14 -4.98 35.79
N GLU A 141 -7.22 -4.70 35.07
CA GLU A 141 -8.56 -4.84 35.62
C GLU A 141 -8.73 -6.33 35.96
N PRO A 142 -9.10 -6.67 37.20
CA PRO A 142 -9.31 -8.05 37.57
C PRO A 142 -10.44 -8.63 36.70
N ALA A 143 -10.18 -9.80 36.13
CA ALA A 143 -11.11 -10.48 35.24
C ALA A 143 -12.53 -10.55 35.86
N PRO A 144 -13.59 -10.29 35.08
CA PRO A 144 -14.95 -10.43 35.57
C PRO A 144 -15.24 -11.88 35.96
N ALA A 145 -15.93 -12.06 37.08
CA ALA A 145 -16.38 -13.37 37.53
C ALA A 145 -17.22 -14.04 36.43
N ARG A 146 -16.94 -15.32 36.15
CA ARG A 146 -17.68 -16.13 35.17
C ARG A 146 -19.18 -16.06 35.48
N PRO A 147 -20.04 -15.62 34.55
CA PRO A 147 -21.48 -15.71 34.76
C PRO A 147 -21.89 -17.18 34.86
N ALA A 148 -22.86 -17.46 35.74
CA ALA A 148 -23.43 -18.78 35.92
C ALA A 148 -24.05 -19.27 34.61
N ALA A 149 -23.86 -20.55 34.29
CA ALA A 149 -24.38 -21.20 33.10
C ALA A 149 -25.91 -21.01 33.00
N VAL A 150 -26.36 -20.46 31.86
CA VAL A 150 -27.79 -20.42 31.51
C VAL A 150 -28.19 -21.84 31.08
N PRO A 151 -29.32 -22.40 31.57
CA PRO A 151 -29.77 -23.71 31.13
C PRO A 151 -30.20 -23.65 29.65
N ILE A 152 -29.75 -24.66 28.90
CA ILE A 152 -30.09 -24.88 27.50
C ILE A 152 -31.59 -25.18 27.42
N VAL A 153 -32.35 -24.33 26.72
CA VAL A 153 -33.73 -24.63 26.32
C VAL A 153 -33.65 -25.44 25.03
N GLU A 154 -34.08 -26.69 25.08
CA GLU A 154 -34.19 -27.60 23.94
C GLU A 154 -35.16 -27.01 22.89
N GLN A 155 -34.67 -26.71 21.69
CA GLN A 155 -35.52 -26.27 20.58
C GLN A 155 -36.20 -27.48 19.93
N PRO A 156 -37.52 -27.44 19.66
CA PRO A 156 -38.20 -28.52 18.96
C PRO A 156 -37.81 -28.55 17.46
N PRO A 157 -37.82 -29.74 16.83
CA PRO A 157 -37.42 -29.88 15.44
C PRO A 157 -38.41 -29.21 14.48
N LEU A 158 -37.89 -28.45 13.53
CA LEU A 158 -38.62 -27.94 12.38
C LEU A 158 -38.98 -29.11 11.45
N ILE A 159 -40.28 -29.35 11.26
CA ILE A 159 -40.80 -30.23 10.22
C ILE A 159 -40.91 -29.41 8.93
N GLU A 160 -39.97 -29.60 8.00
CA GLU A 160 -40.09 -29.05 6.65
C GLU A 160 -40.79 -30.07 5.75
N THR A 161 -42.02 -29.74 5.34
CA THR A 161 -42.83 -30.55 4.42
C THR A 161 -42.43 -30.19 2.98
N SER A 162 -41.49 -30.95 2.41
CA SER A 162 -41.20 -30.89 0.98
C SER A 162 -42.10 -31.89 0.24
N GLN A 163 -43.17 -31.38 -0.37
CA GLN A 163 -43.91 -32.08 -1.41
C GLN A 163 -43.97 -31.20 -2.67
N ALA A 164 -43.24 -31.61 -3.70
CA ALA A 164 -43.59 -31.37 -5.09
C ALA A 164 -43.01 -32.51 -5.94
N THR A 165 -43.90 -33.42 -6.33
CA THR A 165 -43.69 -34.58 -7.21
C THR A 165 -43.56 -34.15 -8.68
N PRO A 166 -42.89 -34.94 -9.55
CA PRO A 166 -42.41 -34.52 -10.87
C PRO A 166 -43.38 -34.91 -12.00
N ALA A 167 -43.11 -34.44 -13.22
CA ALA A 167 -43.50 -35.16 -14.43
C ALA A 167 -42.58 -34.82 -15.61
N ALA A 168 -42.09 -35.89 -16.24
CA ALA A 168 -41.38 -35.93 -17.51
C ALA A 168 -42.35 -35.90 -18.69
N HIS A 169 -41.90 -35.41 -19.85
CA HIS A 169 -41.77 -36.14 -21.12
C HIS A 169 -41.24 -35.21 -22.21
#